data_AF-A1U7K2-F1
#
_entry.id   AF-A1U7K2-F1
#
_cell.length_a   1.000
_cell.length_b   1.000
_cell.length_c   1.000
_cell.angle_alpha   90.00
_cell.angle_beta   90.00
_cell.angle_gamma   90.00
#
_symmetry.space_group_name_H-M   'P 1'
#
loop_
_entity.id
_entity.type
_entity.pdbx_description
1 polymer ?
#
loop_
_entity_poly.entity_id
_entity_poly.type
_entity_poly.pdbx_seq_one_letter_code
_entity_poly.pdbx_strand_id
1 'polypeptide(L)'
;MEQKIKNQRFRESIGTLEETYSPFEVARWFCLGEEGTRTRRAARGPINRKMLPDDHKDSRGASVNDVVCAQLLSFLHEQGYDLGSMRYDDEGRLLEIKKRPVKR
;
A
#
# COMPACT_ATOMS: atom_id res chain seq x y z
N MET A 1 20.99 0.37 -2.11
CA MET A 1 20.06 -0.75 -2.36
C MET A 1 19.76 -0.81 -3.86
N GLU A 2 19.98 -1.96 -4.50
CA GLU A 2 19.72 -2.14 -5.93
C GLU A 2 18.22 -2.00 -6.26
N GLN A 3 17.87 -1.49 -7.45
CA GLN A 3 16.48 -1.25 -7.84
C GLN A 3 15.62 -2.52 -7.82
N LYS A 4 16.19 -3.66 -8.21
CA LYS A 4 15.53 -4.98 -8.13
C LYS A 4 15.11 -5.32 -6.70
N ILE A 5 16.00 -5.11 -5.74
CA ILE A 5 15.73 -5.36 -4.31
C ILE A 5 14.61 -4.44 -3.82
N LYS A 6 14.62 -3.15 -4.18
CA LYS A 6 13.54 -2.23 -3.81
C LYS A 6 12.18 -2.68 -4.36
N ASN A 7 12.13 -3.03 -5.64
CA ASN A 7 10.89 -3.51 -6.28
C ASN A 7 10.39 -4.80 -5.61
N GLN A 8 11.29 -5.74 -5.34
CA GLN A 8 10.96 -6.98 -4.64
C GLN A 8 10.36 -6.70 -3.26
N ARG A 9 11.06 -5.92 -2.42
CA ARG A 9 10.58 -5.59 -1.06
C ARG A 9 9.25 -4.86 -1.06
N PHE A 10 9.07 -3.93 -1.99
CA PHE A 10 7.80 -3.24 -2.15
C PHE A 10 6.67 -4.20 -2.51
N ARG A 11 6.87 -5.09 -3.50
CA ARG A 11 5.87 -6.07 -3.94
C ARG A 11 5.52 -7.07 -2.83
N GLU A 12 6.52 -7.55 -2.09
CA GLU A 12 6.31 -8.44 -0.94
C GLU A 12 5.38 -7.79 0.10
N SER A 13 5.69 -6.56 0.53
CA SER A 13 4.88 -5.86 1.53
C SER A 13 3.47 -5.50 1.04
N ILE A 14 3.32 -5.03 -0.20
CA ILE A 14 1.99 -4.70 -0.74
C ILE A 14 1.17 -5.97 -0.99
N GLY A 15 1.79 -7.06 -1.46
CA GLY A 15 1.11 -8.33 -1.68
C GLY A 15 0.46 -8.88 -0.41
N THR A 16 1.18 -8.86 0.72
CA THR A 16 0.62 -9.25 2.02
C THR A 16 -0.57 -8.38 2.44
N LEU A 17 -0.54 -7.08 2.15
CA LEU A 17 -1.62 -6.16 2.48
C LEU A 17 -2.84 -6.38 1.56
N GLU A 18 -2.64 -6.64 0.27
CA GLU A 18 -3.72 -6.92 -0.70
C GLU A 18 -4.49 -8.22 -0.40
N GLU A 19 -3.90 -9.16 0.35
CA GLU A 19 -4.60 -10.37 0.82
C GLU A 19 -5.65 -10.06 1.90
N THR A 20 -5.44 -9.00 2.69
CA THR A 20 -6.35 -8.64 3.80
C THR A 20 -7.27 -7.47 3.45
N TYR A 21 -6.77 -6.49 2.71
CA TYR A 21 -7.45 -5.22 2.50
C TYR A 21 -7.92 -5.07 1.06
N SER A 22 -9.01 -4.33 0.88
CA SER A 22 -9.51 -4.04 -0.45
C SER A 22 -8.52 -3.15 -1.23
N PRO A 23 -8.49 -3.22 -2.57
CA PRO A 23 -7.66 -2.33 -3.38
C PRO A 23 -7.91 -0.85 -3.12
N PHE A 24 -9.11 -0.50 -2.66
CA PHE A 24 -9.46 0.87 -2.28
C PHE A 24 -8.73 1.31 -1.01
N GLU A 25 -8.69 0.47 0.03
CA GLU A 25 -7.98 0.77 1.28
C GLU A 25 -6.47 0.89 1.03
N VAL A 26 -5.92 -0.03 0.23
CA VAL A 26 -4.51 0.03 -0.17
C VAL A 26 -4.22 1.33 -0.90
N ALA A 27 -5.05 1.74 -1.87
CA ALA A 27 -4.88 3.00 -2.58
C ALA A 27 -5.01 4.24 -1.67
N ARG A 28 -5.91 4.19 -0.67
CA ARG A 28 -6.14 5.29 0.28
C ARG A 28 -4.90 5.63 1.09
N TRP A 29 -4.11 4.64 1.54
CA TRP A 29 -2.91 4.91 2.36
C TRP A 29 -1.80 5.66 1.62
N PHE A 30 -1.81 5.64 0.29
CA PHE A 30 -0.85 6.38 -0.53
C PHE A 30 -1.47 7.63 -1.13
N CYS A 31 -2.55 8.14 -0.52
CA CYS A 31 -3.24 9.35 -0.95
C CYS A 31 -3.69 9.31 -2.43
N LEU A 32 -3.93 8.12 -2.97
CA LEU A 32 -4.49 7.94 -4.32
C LEU A 32 -6.02 8.01 -4.31
N GLY A 33 -6.59 8.55 -3.22
CA GLY A 33 -8.01 8.53 -2.91
C GLY A 33 -8.85 8.96 -4.09
N GLU A 34 -9.60 8.01 -4.65
CA GLU A 34 -10.78 8.32 -5.44
C GLU A 34 -11.72 7.11 -5.39
N GLU A 35 -13.03 7.36 -5.33
CA GLU A 35 -14.09 6.42 -5.71
C GLU A 35 -14.27 6.51 -7.24
N GLY A 36 -14.34 5.40 -7.97
CA GLY A 36 -14.54 5.46 -9.44
C GLY A 36 -13.79 4.44 -10.31
N THR A 37 -14.52 3.38 -10.70
CA THR A 37 -14.24 2.45 -11.82
C THR A 37 -12.99 1.56 -11.73
N ARG A 38 -13.25 0.27 -11.45
CA ARG A 38 -12.31 -0.86 -11.25
C ARG A 38 -11.22 -1.05 -12.33
N THR A 39 -11.46 -0.70 -13.58
CA THR A 39 -10.63 -1.16 -14.71
C THR A 39 -9.61 -0.14 -15.24
N ARG A 40 -9.83 1.18 -15.10
CA ARG A 40 -8.87 2.21 -15.59
C ARG A 40 -7.77 2.56 -14.57
N ARG A 41 -8.01 2.38 -13.27
CA ARG A 41 -7.06 2.73 -12.20
C ARG A 41 -5.94 1.70 -12.01
N ALA A 42 -6.21 0.43 -12.28
CA ALA A 42 -5.21 -0.64 -12.23
C ALA A 42 -3.95 -0.32 -13.06
N ALA A 43 -4.09 0.28 -14.24
CA ALA A 43 -2.95 0.62 -15.11
C ALA A 43 -2.30 1.98 -14.82
N ARG A 44 -2.93 2.87 -14.02
CA ARG A 44 -2.51 4.28 -13.93
C ARG A 44 -2.07 4.74 -12.55
N GLY A 45 -2.43 4.02 -11.48
CA GLY A 45 -1.98 4.32 -10.12
C GLY A 45 -0.46 4.20 -9.96
N PRO A 46 0.22 5.15 -9.29
CA PRO A 46 1.65 5.07 -8.98
C PRO A 46 2.07 3.79 -8.26
N ILE A 47 1.20 3.21 -7.41
CA ILE A 47 1.44 1.91 -6.76
C ILE A 47 1.41 0.79 -7.79
N ASN A 48 0.35 0.72 -8.59
CA ASN A 48 0.15 -0.41 -9.48
C ASN A 48 1.28 -0.55 -10.50
N ARG A 49 1.84 0.58 -10.97
CA ARG A 49 3.01 0.56 -11.87
C ARG A 49 4.28 -0.01 -11.21
N LYS A 50 4.38 0.02 -9.88
CA LYS A 50 5.46 -0.61 -9.10
C LYS A 50 5.21 -2.10 -8.84
N MET A 51 3.95 -2.52 -8.91
CA MET A 51 3.54 -3.92 -8.79
C MET A 51 3.70 -4.71 -10.10
N LEU A 52 3.77 -4.02 -11.25
CA LEU A 52 4.00 -4.65 -12.55
C LEU A 52 5.37 -5.36 -12.62
N PRO A 53 5.50 -6.42 -13.43
CA PRO A 53 6.78 -7.03 -13.77
C PRO A 53 7.82 -6.01 -14.26
N ASP A 54 9.11 -6.27 -14.01
CA ASP A 54 10.20 -5.34 -14.36
C ASP A 54 10.34 -5.12 -15.88
N ASP A 55 9.88 -6.06 -16.70
CA ASP A 55 9.87 -6.02 -18.17
C ASP A 55 8.62 -5.34 -18.77
N HIS A 56 7.64 -4.98 -17.95
CA HIS A 56 6.42 -4.33 -18.42
C HIS A 56 6.68 -2.86 -18.82
N LYS A 57 6.19 -2.43 -19.99
CA LYS A 57 6.41 -1.07 -20.55
C LYS A 57 6.03 0.08 -19.60
N ASP A 58 4.99 -0.13 -18.79
CA ASP A 58 4.46 0.84 -17.84
C ASP A 58 5.05 0.69 -16.43
N SER A 59 6.00 -0.24 -16.24
CA SER A 59 6.66 -0.49 -14.97
C SER A 59 7.40 0.76 -14.48
N ARG A 60 7.33 0.99 -13.16
CA ARG A 60 8.05 2.07 -12.47
C ARG A 60 8.73 1.50 -11.25
N GLY A 61 10.00 1.86 -11.07
CA GLY A 61 10.76 1.43 -9.90
C GLY A 61 10.23 2.05 -8.61
N ALA A 62 10.19 1.26 -7.54
CA ALA A 62 9.94 1.78 -6.20
C ALA A 62 11.08 2.72 -5.75
N SER A 63 10.72 3.86 -5.17
CA SER A 63 11.63 4.72 -4.44
C SER A 63 11.96 4.12 -3.07
N VAL A 64 12.95 4.67 -2.36
CA VAL A 64 13.24 4.24 -0.99
C VAL A 64 12.05 4.53 -0.06
N ASN A 65 11.40 5.68 -0.22
CA ASN A 65 10.24 6.06 0.58
C ASN A 65 9.07 5.08 0.38
N ASP A 66 8.85 4.63 -0.86
CA ASP A 66 7.81 3.64 -1.15
C ASP A 66 8.03 2.33 -0.37
N VAL A 67 9.28 1.84 -0.37
CA VAL A 67 9.66 0.63 0.34
C VAL A 67 9.47 0.81 1.85
N VAL A 68 9.94 1.92 2.40
CA VAL A 68 9.80 2.22 3.83
C VAL A 68 8.33 2.32 4.23
N CYS A 69 7.51 3.03 3.47
CA CYS A 69 6.08 3.15 3.74
C CYS A 69 5.37 1.78 3.68
N ALA A 70 5.62 0.98 2.63
CA ALA A 70 4.99 -0.34 2.50
C ALA A 70 5.41 -1.28 3.64
N GLN A 71 6.69 -1.27 4.03
CA GLN A 71 7.20 -2.08 5.13
C GLN A 71 6.63 -1.64 6.49
N LEU A 72 6.49 -0.34 6.73
CA LEU A 72 5.85 0.17 7.96
C LEU A 72 4.38 -0.24 8.05
N LEU A 73 3.64 -0.19 6.94
CA LEU A 73 2.26 -0.65 6.89
C LEU A 73 2.17 -2.16 7.16
N SER A 74 3.02 -2.97 6.53
CA SER A 74 3.11 -4.43 6.81
C SER A 74 3.42 -4.70 8.27
N PHE A 75 4.40 -3.99 8.83
CA PHE A 75 4.76 -4.12 10.24
C PHE A 75 3.59 -3.78 11.17
N LEU A 76 2.89 -2.67 10.95
CA LEU A 76 1.71 -2.32 11.75
C LEU A 76 0.62 -3.38 11.65
N HIS A 77 0.37 -3.90 10.45
CA HIS A 77 -0.54 -5.02 10.27
C HIS A 77 -0.10 -6.23 11.10
N GLU A 78 1.15 -6.68 10.99
CA GLU A 78 1.71 -7.80 11.77
C GLU A 78 1.63 -7.57 13.29
N GLN A 79 1.79 -6.33 13.75
CA GLN A 79 1.59 -5.95 15.16
C GLN A 79 0.11 -5.95 15.61
N GLY A 80 -0.79 -6.38 14.73
CA GLY A 80 -2.22 -6.54 15.02
C GLY A 80 -3.02 -5.26 14.85
N TYR A 81 -2.49 -4.22 14.21
CA TYR A 81 -3.29 -3.03 13.88
C TYR A 81 -4.22 -3.28 12.69
N ASP A 82 -5.38 -2.64 12.72
CA ASP A 82 -6.31 -2.59 11.61
C ASP A 82 -6.05 -1.33 10.77
N LEU A 83 -5.30 -1.48 9.67
CA LEU A 83 -4.98 -0.36 8.79
C LEU A 83 -6.21 0.26 8.11
N GLY A 84 -7.32 -0.48 7.97
CA GLY A 84 -8.58 0.03 7.43
C GLY A 84 -9.25 1.04 8.36
N SER A 85 -8.96 0.95 9.66
CA SER A 85 -9.45 1.88 10.69
C SER A 85 -8.70 3.21 10.76
N MET A 86 -7.68 3.42 9.93
CA MET A 86 -6.92 4.67 9.92
C MET A 86 -7.83 5.87 9.63
N ARG A 87 -7.76 6.88 10.50
CA ARG A 87 -8.44 8.15 10.34
C ARG A 87 -7.41 9.26 10.21
N TYR A 88 -7.65 10.16 9.27
CA TYR A 88 -6.79 11.31 9.01
C TYR A 88 -7.57 12.60 9.25
N ASP A 89 -6.88 13.67 9.60
CA ASP A 89 -7.45 15.02 9.58
C ASP A 89 -7.41 15.62 8.17
N ASP A 90 -7.91 16.86 8.06
CA ASP A 90 -7.96 17.60 6.80
C ASP A 90 -6.56 17.99 6.28
N GLU A 91 -5.52 17.88 7.12
CA GLU A 91 -4.12 18.09 6.75
C GLU A 91 -3.40 16.77 6.40
N GLY A 92 -4.09 15.63 6.47
CA GLY A 92 -3.53 14.30 6.19
C GLY A 92 -2.72 13.70 7.34
N ARG A 93 -2.83 14.21 8.57
CA ARG A 93 -2.17 13.64 9.76
C ARG A 93 -2.99 12.46 10.27
N LEU A 94 -2.30 11.38 10.63
CA LEU A 94 -2.94 10.20 11.23
C LEU A 94 -3.46 10.53 12.64
N LEU A 95 -4.78 10.51 12.81
CA LEU A 95 -5.45 10.78 14.08
C LEU A 95 -5.61 9.51 14.93
N GLU A 96 -5.96 8.40 14.29
CA GLU A 96 -6.32 7.18 15.00
C GLU A 96 -6.03 5.95 14.13
N ILE A 97 -5.61 4.87 14.78
CA ILE A 97 -5.61 3.50 14.25
C ILE A 97 -6.00 2.53 15.37
N LYS A 98 -6.93 1.63 15.09
CA LYS A 98 -7.41 0.63 16.06
C LYS A 98 -6.61 -0.67 15.94
N LYS A 99 -6.54 -1.43 17.03
CA LYS A 99 -6.08 -2.81 16.99
C LYS A 99 -7.20 -3.73 16.51
N ARG A 100 -6.86 -4.76 15.74
CA ARG A 100 -7.77 -5.82 15.33
C ARG A 100 -8.33 -6.51 16.59
N PRO A 101 -9.62 -6.90 16.60
CA PRO A 101 -10.17 -7.65 17.72
C PRO A 101 -9.35 -8.92 17.92
N VAL A 102 -8.83 -9.14 19.13
CA VAL A 102 -8.23 -10.43 19.49
C VAL A 102 -9.39 -11.43 19.44
N LYS A 103 -9.38 -12.34 18.47
CA LYS A 103 -10.30 -13.49 18.49
C LYS A 103 -10.00 -14.25 19.79
N ARG A 104 -10.96 -14.21 20.74
CA ARG A 104 -10.94 -15.05 21.92
C ARG A 104 -11.23 -16.50 21.55
#